data_AF-A0A7W1QAL0-F1
#
_entry.id   AF-A0A7W1QAL0-F1
#
_cell.length_a   1.000
_cell.length_b   1.000
_cell.length_c   1.000
_cell.angle_alpha   90.00
_cell.angle_beta   90.00
_cell.angle_gamma   90.00
#
_symmetry.space_group_name_H-M   'P 1'
#
loop_
_entity.id
_entity.type
_entity.pdbx_description
1 polymer ?
#
loop_
_entity_poly.entity_id
_entity_poly.type
_entity_poly.pdbx_seq_one_letter_code
_entity_poly.pdbx_strand_id
1 'polypeptide(L)'
;MPPSLDAAIADCEALAALVGWTRNYFTHWNPKLERKAAKDDDLVRLTEALRLILEALLLLEVGFAPDEIGALVASNPAVKRDIAYAFGDE
;
A
#
# COMPACT_ATOMS: atom_id res chain seq x y z
N MET A 1 -11.23 -6.00 0.01
CA MET A 1 -10.53 -4.73 0.32
C MET A 1 -11.59 -3.64 0.42
N PRO A 2 -11.46 -2.61 1.27
CA PRO A 2 -12.40 -1.49 1.28
C PRO A 2 -12.41 -0.78 -0.08
N PRO A 3 -13.58 -0.36 -0.61
CA PRO A 3 -13.67 0.22 -1.96
C PRO A 3 -12.77 1.44 -2.19
N SER A 4 -12.51 2.24 -1.16
CA SER A 4 -11.65 3.42 -1.23
C SER A 4 -10.17 3.08 -1.47
N LEU A 5 -9.69 1.97 -0.90
CA LEU A 5 -8.34 1.46 -1.10
C LEU A 5 -8.23 0.64 -2.38
N ASP A 6 -9.28 -0.13 -2.68
CA ASP A 6 -9.36 -0.90 -3.92
C ASP A 6 -9.29 0.02 -5.15
N ALA A 7 -10.01 1.15 -5.11
CA ALA A 7 -9.96 2.17 -6.16
C ALA A 7 -8.62 2.89 -6.28
N ALA A 8 -7.82 2.94 -5.20
CA ALA A 8 -6.50 3.58 -5.20
C ALA A 8 -5.41 2.65 -5.75
N ILE A 9 -5.61 1.33 -5.70
CA ILE A 9 -4.65 0.35 -6.20
C ILE A 9 -4.98 0.06 -7.67
N ALA A 10 -4.23 0.70 -8.58
CA ALA A 10 -4.44 0.54 -10.01
C ALA A 10 -4.23 -0.92 -10.50
N ASP A 11 -3.19 -1.58 -9.99
CA ASP A 11 -2.86 -2.97 -10.30
C ASP A 11 -2.32 -3.69 -9.06
N CYS A 12 -3.16 -4.55 -8.48
CA CYS A 12 -2.83 -5.32 -7.28
C CYS A 12 -1.72 -6.35 -7.54
N GLU A 13 -1.68 -6.97 -8.73
CA GLU A 13 -0.66 -7.98 -9.05
C GLU A 13 0.71 -7.31 -9.24
N ALA A 14 0.75 -6.18 -9.94
CA ALA A 14 1.97 -5.40 -10.08
C ALA A 14 2.49 -4.90 -8.73
N LEU A 15 1.59 -4.40 -7.86
CA LEU A 15 1.95 -3.99 -6.50
C LEU A 15 2.54 -5.17 -5.70
N ALA A 16 1.87 -6.32 -5.69
CA ALA A 16 2.34 -7.51 -4.99
C ALA A 16 3.71 -7.99 -5.51
N ALA A 17 3.93 -7.95 -6.83
CA ALA A 17 5.21 -8.28 -7.43
C ALA A 17 6.31 -7.31 -7.00
N LEU A 18 6.04 -6.00 -7.01
CA LEU A 18 6.97 -4.96 -6.58
C LEU A 18 7.34 -5.11 -5.10
N VAL A 19 6.37 -5.37 -4.22
CA VAL A 19 6.61 -5.71 -2.81
C VAL A 19 7.54 -6.92 -2.69
N GLY A 20 7.26 -7.98 -3.44
CA GLY A 20 8.07 -9.20 -3.46
C GLY A 20 9.51 -8.94 -3.90
N TRP A 21 9.71 -8.20 -4.98
CA TRP A 21 11.06 -7.86 -5.47
C TRP A 21 11.82 -7.00 -4.49
N THR A 22 11.16 -5.97 -3.96
CA THR A 22 11.75 -5.01 -3.02
C THR A 22 12.16 -5.69 -1.72
N ARG A 23 11.27 -6.49 -1.11
CA ARG A 23 11.60 -7.27 0.09
C ARG A 23 12.76 -8.23 -0.17
N ASN A 24 12.72 -8.98 -1.27
CA ASN A 24 13.77 -9.95 -1.58
C ASN A 24 15.12 -9.27 -1.83
N TYR A 25 15.13 -8.10 -2.45
CA TYR A 25 16.35 -7.31 -2.61
C TYR A 25 16.90 -6.84 -1.25
N PHE A 26 16.10 -6.16 -0.42
CA PHE A 26 16.62 -5.60 0.83
C PHE A 26 16.85 -6.62 1.96
N THR A 27 16.10 -7.74 1.99
CA THR A 27 16.25 -8.76 3.04
C THR A 27 17.27 -9.84 2.69
N HIS A 28 17.35 -10.26 1.42
CA HIS A 28 18.23 -11.34 0.98
C HIS A 28 19.39 -10.86 0.10
N TRP A 29 19.50 -9.54 -0.13
CA TRP A 29 20.50 -8.93 -1.01
C TRP A 29 20.59 -9.60 -2.38
N ASN A 30 19.43 -9.93 -3.00
CA ASN A 30 19.41 -10.57 -4.31
C ASN A 30 19.72 -9.54 -5.43
N PRO A 31 20.94 -9.48 -6.00
CA PRO A 31 21.34 -8.40 -6.88
C PRO A 31 20.56 -8.41 -8.21
N LYS A 32 19.98 -9.56 -8.59
CA LYS A 32 19.16 -9.68 -9.80
C LYS A 32 17.85 -8.89 -9.69
N LEU A 33 17.40 -8.58 -8.48
CA LEU A 33 16.18 -7.83 -8.21
C LEU A 33 16.43 -6.35 -7.98
N GLU A 34 17.68 -5.91 -7.93
CA GLU A 34 18.03 -4.51 -7.67
C GLU A 34 17.35 -3.53 -8.64
N ARG A 35 17.30 -3.89 -9.93
CA ARG A 35 16.66 -3.07 -10.97
C ARG A 35 15.13 -3.04 -10.87
N LYS A 36 14.55 -3.96 -10.11
CA LYS A 36 13.09 -4.13 -9.95
C LYS A 36 12.59 -3.66 -8.59
N ALA A 37 13.49 -3.51 -7.61
CA ALA A 37 13.15 -3.07 -6.28
C ALA A 37 12.85 -1.57 -6.29
N ALA A 38 11.85 -1.16 -5.51
CA ALA A 38 11.65 0.25 -5.20
C ALA A 38 12.86 0.79 -4.43
N LYS A 39 13.23 2.04 -4.69
CA LYS A 39 14.36 2.73 -4.05
C LYS A 39 13.94 4.14 -3.69
N ASP A 40 14.69 4.76 -2.78
CA ASP A 40 14.51 6.17 -2.40
C ASP A 40 13.03 6.49 -2.10
N ASP A 41 12.44 7.48 -2.76
CA ASP A 41 11.06 7.91 -2.51
C ASP A 41 10.03 6.82 -2.88
N ASP A 42 10.28 6.02 -3.91
CA ASP A 42 9.41 4.90 -4.29
C ASP A 42 9.34 3.84 -3.18
N LEU A 43 10.45 3.62 -2.46
CA LEU A 43 10.48 2.69 -1.33
C LEU A 43 9.63 3.22 -0.16
N VAL A 44 9.67 4.52 0.10
CA VAL A 44 8.83 5.16 1.11
C VAL A 44 7.35 5.06 0.72
N ARG A 45 7.00 5.36 -0.54
CA ARG A 45 5.62 5.20 -1.05
C ARG A 45 5.12 3.78 -0.95
N LEU A 46 5.95 2.80 -1.33
CA LEU A 46 5.60 1.37 -1.21
C LEU A 46 5.38 0.95 0.25
N THR A 47 6.16 1.50 1.18
CA THR A 47 6.01 1.24 2.62
C THR A 47 4.69 1.81 3.15
N GLU A 48 4.33 3.03 2.76
CA GLU A 48 3.04 3.64 3.12
C GLU A 48 1.85 2.89 2.51
N ALA A 49 1.95 2.47 1.24
CA ALA A 49 0.94 1.65 0.58
C ALA A 49 0.68 0.35 1.36
N LEU A 50 1.75 -0.35 1.75
CA LEU A 50 1.66 -1.58 2.54
C LEU A 50 1.04 -1.34 3.91
N ARG A 51 1.41 -0.26 4.61
CA ARG A 51 0.83 0.12 5.89
C ARG A 51 -0.68 0.29 5.78
N LEU A 52 -1.15 1.07 4.81
CA LEU A 52 -2.57 1.34 4.60
C LEU A 52 -3.37 0.08 4.27
N ILE A 53 -2.81 -0.82 3.44
CA ILE A 53 -3.43 -2.10 3.12
C ILE A 53 -3.55 -2.97 4.39
N LEU A 54 -2.48 -3.07 5.18
CA LEU A 54 -2.48 -3.86 6.42
C LEU A 54 -3.47 -3.31 7.45
N GLU A 55 -3.53 -2.00 7.63
CA GLU A 55 -4.50 -1.36 8.53
C GLU A 55 -5.95 -1.66 8.11
N ALA A 56 -6.24 -1.58 6.81
CA ALA A 56 -7.57 -1.92 6.29
C ALA A 56 -7.92 -3.40 6.44
N LEU A 57 -6.97 -4.31 6.18
CA LEU A 57 -7.17 -5.74 6.40
C LEU A 57 -7.39 -6.07 7.88
N LEU A 58 -6.66 -5.39 8.78
CA LEU A 58 -6.83 -5.55 10.21
C LEU A 58 -8.23 -5.09 10.65
N LEU A 59 -8.72 -3.97 10.14
CA LEU A 59 -10.08 -3.48 10.42
C LEU A 59 -11.16 -4.47 9.96
N LEU A 60 -11.00 -5.07 8.78
CA LEU A 60 -11.88 -6.13 8.31
C LEU A 60 -11.87 -7.34 9.25
N GLU A 61 -10.68 -7.77 9.68
CA GLU A 61 -10.51 -8.92 10.56
C GLU A 61 -11.13 -8.71 11.95
N VAL A 62 -11.07 -7.48 12.49
CA VAL A 62 -11.70 -7.15 13.78
C VAL A 62 -13.20 -6.86 13.68
N GLY A 63 -13.80 -6.98 12.48
CA GLY A 63 -15.24 -6.96 12.27
C GLY A 63 -15.84 -5.67 11.71
N PHE A 64 -15.03 -4.72 11.24
CA PHE A 64 -15.57 -3.53 10.55
C PHE A 64 -16.06 -3.89 9.16
N ALA A 65 -17.22 -3.38 8.79
CA ALA A 65 -17.73 -3.48 7.43
C ALA A 65 -16.93 -2.57 6.47
N PRO A 66 -16.82 -2.92 5.18
CA PRO A 66 -16.12 -2.10 4.19
C PRO A 66 -16.58 -0.63 4.14
N ASP A 67 -17.88 -0.38 4.33
CA ASP A 67 -18.45 0.97 4.33
C ASP A 67 -18.04 1.79 5.57
N GLU A 68 -17.88 1.13 6.73
CA GLU A 68 -17.40 1.78 7.95
C GLU A 68 -15.93 2.18 7.81
N ILE A 69 -15.12 1.32 7.18
CA ILE A 69 -13.73 1.64 6.86
C ILE A 69 -13.67 2.79 5.85
N GLY A 70 -14.53 2.79 4.84
CA GLY A 70 -14.69 3.90 3.90
C GLY A 70 -15.01 5.22 4.60
N ALA A 71 -15.91 5.22 5.58
CA ALA A 71 -16.26 6.39 6.38
C ALA A 71 -15.10 6.87 7.28
N LEU A 72 -14.32 5.96 7.86
CA LEU A 72 -13.12 6.29 8.63
C LEU A 72 -12.05 6.96 7.75
N VAL A 73 -11.81 6.42 6.55
CA VAL A 73 -10.92 7.03 5.55
C VAL A 73 -11.45 8.41 5.14
N ALA A 74 -12.76 8.54 4.90
CA ALA A 74 -13.37 9.79 4.49
C ALA A 74 -13.34 10.88 5.58
N SER A 75 -13.32 10.51 6.85
CA SER A 75 -13.30 11.46 7.99
C SER A 75 -11.90 11.78 8.50
N ASN A 76 -10.88 10.99 8.14
CA ASN A 76 -9.51 11.18 8.61
C ASN A 76 -8.61 11.84 7.52
N PRO A 77 -8.26 13.14 7.66
CA PRO A 77 -7.45 13.85 6.66
C PRO A 77 -6.01 13.32 6.56
N ALA A 78 -5.45 12.75 7.64
CA ALA A 78 -4.12 12.16 7.60
C ALA A 78 -4.11 10.93 6.68
N VAL A 79 -5.09 10.03 6.83
CA VAL A 79 -5.21 8.83 6.00
C VAL A 79 -5.43 9.19 4.53
N LYS A 80 -6.22 10.23 4.24
CA LYS A 80 -6.37 10.73 2.86
C LYS A 80 -5.07 11.21 2.24
N ARG A 81 -4.30 12.00 3.00
CA ARG A 81 -2.98 12.47 2.56
C ARG A 81 -2.05 11.28 2.31
N ASP A 82 -2.06 10.29 3.19
CA ASP A 82 -1.18 9.13 3.08
C ASP A 82 -1.57 8.25 1.88
N ILE A 83 -2.88 8.07 1.60
CA ILE A 83 -3.37 7.42 0.37
C ILE A 83 -2.90 8.18 -0.87
N ALA A 84 -3.04 9.51 -0.88
CA ALA A 84 -2.60 10.33 -2.01
C ALA A 84 -1.07 10.28 -2.21
N TYR A 85 -0.29 10.21 -1.13
CA TYR A 85 1.16 10.05 -1.20
C TYR A 85 1.57 8.65 -1.71
N ALA A 86 0.91 7.61 -1.22
CA ALA A 86 1.25 6.23 -1.53
C ALA A 86 0.84 5.80 -2.95
N PHE A 87 -0.28 6.30 -3.44
CA PHE A 87 -0.90 5.85 -4.70
C PHE A 87 -1.12 6.96 -5.74
N GLY A 88 -0.80 8.22 -5.42
CA GLY A 88 -0.91 9.32 -6.36
C GLY A 88 0.21 9.32 -7.39
N ASP A 89 -0.13 9.69 -8.63
CA ASP A 89 0.85 10.00 -9.66
C ASP A 89 1.54 11.34 -9.36
N GLU A 90 2.86 11.41 -9.59
CA GLU A 90 3.57 12.70 -9.74
C GLU A 90 3.28 13.34 -11.10
#